data_AF-A0A3C0JPQ4-F1
#
_entry.id   AF-A0A3C0JPQ4-F1
#
_cell.length_a   1.000
_cell.length_b   1.000
_cell.length_c   1.000
_cell.angle_alpha   90.00
_cell.angle_beta   90.00
_cell.angle_gamma   90.00
#
_symmetry.space_group_name_H-M   'P 1'
#
loop_
_entity.id
_entity.type
_entity.pdbx_description
1 polymer ?
#
loop_
_entity_poly.entity_id
_entity_poly.type
_entity_poly.pdbx_seq_one_letter_code
_entity_poly.pdbx_strand_id
1 'polypeptide(L)' 'VEVSVDDGPWQEARLRAPLSETTWVIWRYEWPFAEGQHTFEVRCAEADGTPQIEEDRGNRPSGATGIHRRKTKI' A
#
# COMPACT_ATOMS: atom_id res chain seq x y z
N VAL A 1 -5.95 2.67 -2.55
CA VAL A 1 -4.61 2.50 -1.96
C VAL A 1 -4.67 2.97 -0.54
N GLU A 2 -4.25 2.13 0.38
CA GLU A 2 -4.20 2.44 1.81
C GLU A 2 -2.78 2.22 2.33
N VAL A 3 -2.41 3.00 3.35
CA VAL A 3 -1.10 2.97 4.00
C VAL A 3 -1.29 2.68 5.48
N SER A 4 -0.51 1.76 6.02
CA SER A 4 -0.34 1.58 7.47
C SER A 4 1.08 1.98 7.85
N VAL A 5 1.21 2.60 9.02
CA VAL A 5 2.49 3.00 9.61
C VAL A 5 2.59 2.37 10.99
N ASP A 6 3.70 1.67 11.23
CA ASP A 6 4.03 1.04 12.52
C ASP A 6 2.94 0.09 13.03
N ASP A 7 2.44 -0.76 12.14
CA ASP A 7 1.34 -1.72 12.39
C ASP A 7 0.04 -1.03 12.89
N GLY A 8 -0.11 0.27 12.62
CA GLY A 8 -1.29 1.08 12.93
C GLY A 8 -2.48 0.82 11.99
N PRO A 9 -3.61 1.53 12.18
CA PRO A 9 -4.76 1.40 11.32
C PRO A 9 -4.46 1.83 9.88
N TRP A 10 -5.10 1.18 8.91
CA TRP A 10 -5.04 1.55 7.50
C TRP A 10 -5.65 2.94 7.27
N GLN A 11 -4.94 3.76 6.50
CA GLN A 11 -5.34 5.12 6.15
C GLN A 11 -5.40 5.28 4.63
N GLU A 12 -6.46 5.92 4.12
CA GLU A 12 -6.60 6.13 2.68
C GLU A 12 -5.54 7.10 2.13
N ALA A 13 -4.87 6.70 1.04
CA ALA A 13 -3.98 7.56 0.31
C ALA A 13 -4.73 8.37 -0.75
N ARG A 14 -4.23 9.58 -1.04
CA ARG A 14 -4.77 10.41 -2.12
C ARG A 14 -4.31 9.89 -3.47
N LEU A 15 -5.27 9.45 -4.29
CA LEU A 15 -5.03 9.05 -5.68
C LEU A 15 -5.02 10.28 -6.60
N ARG A 16 -4.16 10.25 -7.63
CA ARG A 16 -4.29 11.13 -8.78
C ARG A 16 -5.43 10.63 -9.68
N ALA A 17 -5.95 11.49 -10.55
CA ALA A 17 -6.90 11.06 -11.57
C ALA A 17 -6.31 9.91 -12.42
N PRO A 18 -7.01 8.76 -12.54
CA PRO A 18 -6.59 7.66 -13.40
C PRO A 18 -6.57 8.06 -14.87
N LEU A 19 -5.67 7.48 -15.66
CA LEU A 19 -5.61 7.69 -17.11
C LEU A 19 -6.51 6.69 -17.86
N SER A 20 -6.66 5.47 -17.33
CA SER A 20 -7.60 4.43 -17.76
C SER A 20 -7.75 3.36 -16.68
N GLU A 21 -8.72 2.46 -16.83
CA GLU A 21 -8.91 1.27 -15.97
C GLU A 21 -7.75 0.26 -16.05
N THR A 22 -6.90 0.38 -17.07
CA THR A 22 -5.80 -0.55 -17.35
C THR A 22 -4.42 0.02 -17.04
N THR A 23 -4.37 1.19 -16.40
CA THR A 23 -3.11 1.89 -16.05
C THR A 23 -2.94 2.01 -14.55
N TRP A 24 -1.68 2.08 -14.12
CA TRP A 24 -1.36 2.35 -12.74
C TRP A 24 -1.72 3.79 -12.37
N VAL A 25 -2.26 3.95 -11.16
CA VAL A 25 -2.62 5.26 -10.61
C VAL A 25 -1.55 5.70 -9.62
N ILE A 26 -1.01 6.90 -9.83
CA ILE A 26 -0.09 7.52 -8.87
C ILE A 26 -0.87 7.90 -7.62
N TRP A 27 -0.29 7.62 -6.45
CA TRP A 27 -0.87 7.96 -5.16
C TRP A 27 0.15 8.67 -4.27
N ARG A 28 -0.35 9.40 -3.26
CA ARG A 28 0.47 10.01 -2.21
C ARG A 28 -0.23 9.91 -0.86
N TYR A 29 0.55 9.81 0.21
CA TYR A 29 0.07 9.85 1.58
C TYR A 29 0.89 10.90 2.36
N GLU A 30 0.20 11.87 2.97
CA GLU A 30 0.83 12.94 3.74
C GLU A 30 0.96 12.48 5.18
N TRP A 31 2.02 11.71 5.46
CA TRP A 31 2.31 11.22 6.80
C TRP A 31 2.87 12.35 7.68
N PRO A 32 2.33 12.57 8.90
CA PRO A 32 2.92 13.52 9.84
C PRO A 32 4.32 13.04 10.25
N PHE A 33 5.32 13.89 10.03
CA PHE A 33 6.71 13.56 10.31
C PHE A 33 6.93 13.19 11.78
N ALA A 34 7.57 12.05 12.00
CA ALA A 34 8.18 11.66 13.26
C ALA A 34 9.59 11.11 12.97
N GLU A 35 10.56 11.45 13.83
CA GLU A 35 11.90 10.90 13.71
C GLU A 35 11.94 9.45 14.23
N GLY A 36 12.79 8.61 13.63
CA GLY A 36 13.01 7.26 14.11
C GLY A 36 12.90 6.18 13.05
N GLN A 37 12.71 4.94 13.51
CA GLN A 37 12.50 3.80 12.64
C GLN A 37 11.01 3.58 12.45
N HIS A 38 10.59 3.57 11.19
CA HIS A 38 9.20 3.37 10.83
C HIS A 38 9.04 2.23 9.82
N THR A 39 7.96 1.48 9.99
CA THR A 39 7.52 0.47 9.02
C THR A 39 6.32 1.02 8.26
N PHE A 40 6.45 1.14 6.95
CA PHE A 40 5.35 1.52 6.06
C PHE A 40 4.86 0.30 5.31
N GLU A 41 3.55 0.13 5.29
CA GLU A 41 2.86 -0.93 4.57
C GLU A 41 1.85 -0.33 3.61
N VAL A 42 1.73 -0.92 2.42
CA VAL A 42 0.84 -0.45 1.37
C VAL A 42 0.01 -1.60 0.83
N ARG A 43 -1.30 -1.37 0.72
CA ARG A 43 -2.23 -2.26 0.05
C ARG A 43 -3.09 -1.52 -0.98
N CYS A 44 -3.46 -2.20 -2.04
CA CYS A 44 -4.42 -1.72 -3.02
C CYS A 44 -5.79 -2.34 -2.76
N ALA A 45 -6.83 -1.79 -3.38
CA ALA A 45 -8.13 -2.43 -3.48
C ALA A 45 -8.49 -2.50 -4.97
N GLU A 46 -9.23 -3.54 -5.33
CA GLU A 46 -9.84 -3.69 -6.65
C GLU A 46 -10.87 -2.57 -6.89
N ALA A 47 -11.32 -2.43 -8.14
CA ALA A 47 -12.28 -1.39 -8.53
C ALA A 47 -13.62 -1.47 -7.77
N ASP A 48 -13.97 -2.65 -7.27
CA ASP A 48 -15.17 -2.90 -6.45
C ASP A 48 -14.94 -2.67 -4.94
N GLY A 49 -13.74 -2.23 -4.55
CA GLY A 49 -13.36 -1.99 -3.16
C GLY A 49 -12.84 -3.23 -2.42
N THR A 50 -12.72 -4.39 -3.07
CA THR A 50 -12.12 -5.57 -2.46
C THR A 50 -10.64 -5.31 -2.14
N PRO A 51 -10.22 -5.31 -0.87
CA PRO A 51 -8.83 -5.06 -0.52
C PRO A 51 -7.93 -6.21 -0.99
N GLN A 52 -6.67 -5.86 -1.27
CA GLN A 52 -5.65 -6.82 -1.64
C GLN A 52 -5.48 -7.87 -0.54
N ILE A 53 -5.25 -9.11 -0.95
CA ILE A 53 -5.00 -10.23 -0.05
C ILE A 53 -3.80 -9.90 0.85
N GLU A 54 -4.04 -9.87 2.16
CA GLU A 54 -3.02 -9.56 3.18
C GLU A 54 -2.11 -10.75 3.50
N GLU A 55 -2.51 -11.96 3.11
CA GLU A 55 -1.75 -13.19 3.32
C GLU A 55 -0.48 -13.20 2.44
N ASP A 56 0.69 -13.24 3.09
CA ASP A 56 1.97 -13.44 2.41
C ASP A 56 1.99 -14.84 1.78
N ARG A 57 1.96 -14.90 0.45
CA ARG A 57 2.05 -16.14 -0.32
C ARG A 57 3.34 -16.14 -1.13
N GLY A 58 3.99 -17.29 -1.15
CA GLY A 58 5.18 -17.52 -1.97
C GLY A 58 4.94 -17.09 -3.43
N ASN A 59 5.90 -16.36 -3.99
CA ASN A 59 5.84 -15.72 -5.31
C ASN A 59 5.74 -16.68 -6.52
N ARG A 60 5.73 -18.00 -6.29
CA ARG A 60 5.63 -19.03 -7.33
C ARG A 60 4.33 -19.83 -7.17
N PRO A 61 3.65 -20.17 -8.27
CA PRO A 61 3.90 -19.81 -9.68
C PRO A 61 3.23 -18.49 -10.13
N SER A 62 2.43 -17.86 -9.26
CA SER A 62 1.43 -16.85 -9.66
C SER A 62 1.84 -15.38 -9.39
N GLY A 63 3.15 -15.09 -9.31
CA GLY A 63 3.65 -13.76 -8.97
C GLY A 63 3.58 -13.47 -7.46
N ALA A 64 4.22 -12.38 -7.02
CA ALA A 64 4.19 -11.99 -5.61
C ALA A 64 2.85 -11.32 -5.28
N THR A 65 2.05 -11.97 -4.44
CA THR A 65 0.88 -11.40 -3.76
C THR A 65 1.24 -11.12 -2.30
N GLY A 66 0.67 -10.06 -1.72
CA GLY A 66 0.93 -9.68 -0.32
C GLY A 66 1.23 -8.20 -0.18
N ILE A 67 1.22 -7.73 1.07
CA ILE A 67 1.37 -6.30 1.39
C ILE A 67 2.79 -5.83 1.10
N HIS A 68 2.92 -4.70 0.39
CA HIS A 68 4.24 -4.11 0.19
C HIS A 68 4.70 -3.45 1.48
N ARG A 69 5.71 -4.03 2.14
CA ARG A 69 6.26 -3.57 3.43
C ARG A 69 7.67 -3.00 3.25
N ARG A 70 7.91 -1.80 3.77
CA ARG A 70 9.23 -1.14 3.75
C ARG A 70 9.57 -0.58 5.13
N LYS A 71 10.72 -0.98 5.66
CA LYS A 71 11.31 -0.38 6.88
C LYS A 71 12.31 0.70 6.49
N THR A 72 12.22 1.85 7.14
CA THR A 72 13.15 2.95 6.90
C THR A 72 13.43 3.72 8.19
N LYS A 73 14.61 4.37 8.23
CA LYS A 73 15.00 5.28 9.31
C LYS A 73 14.94 6.68 8.73
N ILE A 74 14.10 7.54 9.31
CA ILE A 74 13.90 8.93 8.92
C ILE A 74 14.56 9.83 9.95
#